data_AF-A0A9D6FQ14-F1
#
_entry.id   AF-A0A9D6FQ14-F1
#
_cell.length_a   1.000
_cell.length_b   1.000
_cell.length_c   1.000
_cell.angle_alpha   90.00
_cell.angle_beta   90.00
_cell.angle_gamma   90.00
#
_symmetry.space_group_name_H-M   'P 1'
#
loop_
_entity.id
_entity.type
_entity.pdbx_description
1 polymer ?
#
loop_
_entity_poly.entity_id
_entity_poly.type
_entity_poly.pdbx_seq_one_letter_code
_entity_poly.pdbx_strand_id
1 'polypeptide(L)'
;MSFDFDALTWSTAELGRAIAELVKRSGLGPRSADIPQLPLHLASDSPEEWSGWIEGAAGRLGVEAVHVQSSYANVEQILRAAGPALLVLPPPREPRVLAVIGARSRKVRILRRDRTVENVPIARVCGAMSAHFEEAIQGDIEKQLDAIGLASLRRTRARAGLTRERLGSRVVAHCWVLSAGSARFWLPSIC
;
A
#
# COMPACT_ATOMS: atom_id res chain seq x y z
N MET A 1 -8.62 12.56 12.95
CA MET A 1 -7.19 12.95 12.96
C MET A 1 -6.47 12.23 11.83
N SER A 2 -6.30 12.91 10.69
CA SER A 2 -5.49 12.41 9.57
C SER A 2 -4.05 12.22 10.05
N PHE A 3 -3.43 11.09 9.72
CA PHE A 3 -1.99 10.90 9.92
C PHE A 3 -1.28 11.45 8.69
N ASP A 4 -0.29 12.31 8.87
CA ASP A 4 0.47 12.83 7.74
C ASP A 4 1.47 11.77 7.26
N PHE A 5 1.24 11.25 6.05
CA PHE A 5 2.10 10.28 5.40
C PHE A 5 3.17 10.94 4.52
N ASP A 6 3.18 12.26 4.38
CA ASP A 6 4.09 12.93 3.45
C ASP A 6 5.56 12.64 3.82
N ALA A 7 5.92 12.74 5.10
CA ALA A 7 7.29 12.46 5.55
C ALA A 7 7.71 10.97 5.47
N LEU A 8 6.76 10.07 5.22
CA LEU A 8 6.97 8.61 5.12
C LEU A 8 6.97 8.09 3.69
N THR A 9 6.44 8.88 2.76
CA THR A 9 6.24 8.48 1.38
C THR A 9 7.40 8.91 0.50
N TRP A 10 7.58 8.14 -0.56
CA TRP A 10 8.45 8.40 -1.69
C TRP A 10 7.58 8.91 -2.84
N SER A 11 8.09 9.90 -3.56
CA SER A 11 7.50 10.32 -4.83
C SER A 11 7.77 9.30 -5.93
N THR A 12 7.02 9.36 -7.02
CA THR A 12 7.24 8.51 -8.21
C THR A 12 8.64 8.73 -8.82
N ALA A 13 9.15 9.96 -8.78
CA ALA A 13 10.50 10.29 -9.25
C ALA A 13 11.61 9.63 -8.41
N GLU A 14 11.34 9.31 -7.14
CA GLU A 14 12.29 8.68 -6.23
C GLU A 14 12.11 7.15 -6.15
N LEU A 15 11.21 6.56 -6.94
CA LEU A 15 10.83 5.15 -6.84
C LEU A 15 12.02 4.20 -7.02
N GLY A 16 12.93 4.48 -7.95
CA GLY A 16 14.14 3.68 -8.15
C GLY A 16 15.03 3.66 -6.92
N ARG A 17 15.17 4.82 -6.25
CA ARG A 17 15.91 4.93 -4.98
C ARG A 17 15.19 4.20 -3.84
N ALA A 18 13.87 4.29 -3.79
CA ALA A 18 13.06 3.57 -2.81
C ALA A 18 13.28 2.05 -2.92
N ILE A 19 13.28 1.51 -4.15
CA ILE A 19 13.53 0.09 -4.43
C ILE A 19 14.95 -0.31 -4.00
N ALA A 20 15.97 0.47 -4.40
CA ALA A 20 17.36 0.19 -4.04
C ALA A 20 17.58 0.14 -2.52
N GLU A 21 17.06 1.15 -1.81
CA GLU A 21 17.20 1.23 -0.35
C GLU A 21 16.36 0.15 0.35
N LEU A 22 15.19 -0.22 -0.19
CA LEU A 22 14.36 -1.29 0.35
C LEU A 22 15.05 -2.66 0.21
N VAL A 23 15.64 -2.97 -0.95
CA VAL A 23 16.41 -4.21 -1.17
C VAL A 23 17.61 -4.29 -0.23
N LYS A 24 18.38 -3.19 -0.14
CA LYS A 24 19.53 -3.08 0.75
C LYS A 24 19.15 -3.27 2.22
N ARG A 25 18.10 -2.58 2.68
CA ARG A 25 17.63 -2.63 4.07
C ARG A 25 17.04 -3.98 4.44
N SER A 26 16.48 -4.68 3.47
CA SER A 26 15.86 -5.99 3.66
C SER A 26 16.85 -7.16 3.55
N GLY A 27 18.12 -6.88 3.25
CA GLY A 27 19.15 -7.91 3.09
C GLY A 27 18.94 -8.80 1.87
N LEU A 28 18.12 -8.37 0.90
CA LEU A 28 17.76 -9.17 -0.28
C LEU A 28 18.87 -9.22 -1.35
N GLY A 29 19.97 -8.50 -1.15
CA GLY A 29 21.15 -8.66 -2.00
C GLY A 29 22.17 -7.52 -1.87
N PRO A 30 23.45 -7.77 -2.22
CA PRO A 30 24.52 -6.77 -2.14
C PRO A 30 24.65 -5.90 -3.41
N ARG A 31 23.73 -5.98 -4.38
CA ARG A 31 23.89 -5.27 -5.66
C ARG A 31 23.49 -3.82 -5.54
N SER A 32 24.49 -2.95 -5.47
CA SER A 32 24.35 -1.56 -5.88
C SER A 32 24.23 -1.53 -7.40
N ALA A 33 23.04 -1.23 -7.92
CA ALA A 33 22.84 -0.93 -9.33
C ALA A 33 22.19 0.44 -9.46
N ASP A 34 22.57 1.19 -10.49
CA ASP A 34 21.88 2.42 -10.83
C ASP A 34 20.53 2.07 -11.48
N ILE A 35 19.45 2.50 -10.82
CA ILE A 35 18.09 2.30 -11.30
C ILE A 35 17.67 3.59 -11.97
N PRO A 36 17.24 3.55 -13.25
CA PRO A 36 16.76 4.76 -13.93
C PRO A 36 15.57 5.34 -13.17
N GLN A 37 15.20 6.59 -13.44
CA GLN A 37 13.95 7.15 -12.92
C GLN A 37 12.74 6.54 -13.65
N LEU A 38 11.58 6.54 -12.99
CA LEU A 38 10.33 6.20 -13.65
C LEU A 38 10.06 7.26 -14.73
N PRO A 39 9.87 6.87 -16.01
CA PRO A 39 9.56 7.82 -17.07
C PRO A 39 8.31 8.65 -16.73
N LEU A 40 8.34 9.95 -17.04
CA LEU A 40 7.28 10.89 -16.64
C LEU A 40 5.89 10.52 -17.18
N HIS A 41 5.82 9.93 -18.37
CA HIS A 41 4.56 9.45 -18.94
C HIS A 41 3.96 8.35 -18.04
N LEU A 42 4.72 7.30 -17.73
CA LEU A 42 4.30 6.24 -16.80
C LEU A 42 3.97 6.78 -15.40
N ALA A 43 4.71 7.76 -14.91
CA ALA A 43 4.45 8.37 -13.60
C ALA A 43 3.09 9.08 -13.52
N SER A 44 2.53 9.46 -14.66
CA SER A 44 1.21 10.10 -14.79
C SER A 44 0.08 9.11 -15.05
N ASP A 45 0.41 7.88 -15.44
CA ASP A 45 -0.51 6.78 -15.70
C ASP A 45 -0.94 6.06 -14.40
N SER A 46 -1.80 5.04 -14.54
CA SER A 46 -2.26 4.27 -13.38
C SER A 46 -1.13 3.44 -12.74
N PRO A 47 -1.20 3.15 -11.43
CA PRO A 47 -0.20 2.30 -10.78
C PRO A 47 -0.06 0.90 -11.40
N GLU A 48 -1.04 0.39 -12.13
CA GLU A 48 -0.93 -0.91 -12.82
C GLU A 48 0.15 -0.88 -13.92
N GLU A 49 0.26 0.24 -14.64
CA GLU A 49 1.20 0.41 -15.74
C GLU A 49 2.67 0.48 -15.28
N TRP A 50 2.89 0.71 -13.99
CA TRP A 50 4.24 0.75 -13.42
C TRP A 50 4.87 -0.63 -13.31
N SER A 51 4.08 -1.72 -13.39
CA SER A 51 4.53 -3.07 -13.07
C SER A 51 5.75 -3.50 -13.88
N GLY A 52 5.72 -3.33 -15.20
CA GLY A 52 6.85 -3.71 -16.06
C GLY A 52 8.13 -2.93 -15.74
N TRP A 53 8.00 -1.65 -15.35
CA TRP A 53 9.15 -0.86 -14.94
C TRP A 53 9.67 -1.27 -13.56
N ILE A 54 8.79 -1.51 -12.57
CA ILE A 54 9.18 -1.94 -11.22
C ILE A 54 9.85 -3.30 -11.25
N GLU A 55 9.31 -4.24 -12.03
CA GLU A 55 9.89 -5.56 -12.26
C GLU A 55 11.27 -5.48 -12.90
N GLY A 56 11.44 -4.64 -13.94
CA GLY A 56 12.74 -4.39 -14.55
C GLY A 56 13.75 -3.75 -13.59
N ALA A 57 13.32 -2.79 -12.77
CA ALA A 57 14.14 -2.13 -11.75
C ALA A 57 14.59 -3.11 -10.65
N ALA A 58 13.66 -3.93 -10.14
CA ALA A 58 13.92 -5.00 -9.20
C ALA A 58 14.91 -6.03 -9.77
N GLY A 59 14.70 -6.45 -11.03
CA GLY A 59 15.56 -7.41 -11.72
C GLY A 59 17.01 -6.96 -11.84
N ARG A 60 17.26 -5.65 -12.03
CA ARG A 60 18.63 -5.08 -12.02
C ARG A 60 19.34 -5.25 -10.68
N LEU A 61 18.61 -5.28 -9.57
CA LEU A 61 19.15 -5.54 -8.24
C LEU A 61 19.25 -7.04 -7.91
N GLY A 62 18.83 -7.92 -8.83
CA GLY A 62 18.81 -9.36 -8.61
C GLY A 62 17.66 -9.84 -7.72
N VAL A 63 16.58 -9.07 -7.62
CA VAL A 63 15.36 -9.45 -6.91
C VAL A 63 14.18 -9.49 -7.86
N GLU A 64 13.15 -10.25 -7.52
CA GLU A 64 11.87 -10.28 -8.22
C GLU A 64 10.89 -9.33 -7.54
N ALA A 65 10.12 -8.59 -8.31
CA ALA A 65 8.94 -7.87 -7.84
C ALA A 65 7.69 -8.59 -8.36
N VAL A 66 6.70 -8.77 -7.50
CA VAL A 66 5.39 -9.34 -7.90
C VAL A 66 4.32 -8.32 -7.58
N HIS A 67 3.57 -7.90 -8.59
CA HIS A 67 2.40 -7.04 -8.41
C HIS A 67 1.26 -7.83 -7.76
N VAL A 68 0.69 -7.25 -6.71
CA VAL A 68 -0.41 -7.81 -5.95
C VAL A 68 -1.43 -6.71 -5.74
N GLN A 69 -2.66 -7.02 -6.13
CA GLN A 69 -3.82 -6.18 -5.85
C GLN A 69 -4.51 -6.68 -4.58
N SER A 70 -4.86 -5.77 -3.67
CA SER A 70 -5.67 -6.10 -2.50
C SER A 70 -7.03 -5.47 -2.57
N SER A 71 -8.04 -6.26 -2.22
CA SER A 71 -9.33 -5.72 -1.84
C SER A 71 -9.26 -5.00 -0.48
N TYR A 72 -10.25 -4.15 -0.21
CA TYR A 72 -10.44 -3.49 1.07
C TYR A 72 -10.48 -4.47 2.24
N ALA A 73 -11.12 -5.63 2.06
CA ALA A 73 -11.22 -6.64 3.10
C ALA A 73 -9.87 -7.27 3.47
N ASN A 74 -8.95 -7.35 2.51
CA ASN A 74 -7.70 -8.13 2.64
C ASN A 74 -6.46 -7.27 2.87
N VAL A 75 -6.57 -5.94 2.78
CA VAL A 75 -5.42 -5.03 2.85
C VAL A 75 -4.64 -5.16 4.16
N GLU A 76 -5.34 -5.35 5.28
CA GLU A 76 -4.69 -5.55 6.58
C GLU A 76 -3.89 -6.86 6.62
N GLN A 77 -4.44 -7.94 6.04
CA GLN A 77 -3.77 -9.23 5.98
C GLN A 77 -2.53 -9.16 5.10
N ILE A 78 -2.62 -8.49 3.94
CA ILE A 78 -1.46 -8.26 3.08
C ILE A 78 -0.40 -7.46 3.82
N LEU A 79 -0.75 -6.36 4.51
CA LEU A 79 0.25 -5.58 5.26
C LEU A 79 0.94 -6.36 6.38
N ARG A 80 0.26 -7.35 6.99
CA ARG A 80 0.87 -8.23 8.01
C ARG A 80 1.77 -9.29 7.40
N ALA A 81 1.39 -9.84 6.25
CA ALA A 81 2.10 -10.92 5.58
C ALA A 81 3.17 -10.41 4.61
N ALA A 82 3.08 -9.15 4.19
CA ALA A 82 4.00 -8.54 3.25
C ALA A 82 5.42 -8.56 3.84
N GLY A 83 6.31 -9.19 3.08
CA GLY A 83 7.74 -8.97 3.22
C GLY A 83 8.11 -7.54 2.79
N PRO A 84 9.34 -7.34 2.32
CA PRO A 84 9.72 -6.09 1.69
C PRO A 84 8.77 -5.78 0.53
N ALA A 85 8.05 -4.67 0.59
CA ALA A 85 7.04 -4.32 -0.39
C ALA A 85 6.96 -2.83 -0.66
N LEU A 86 6.60 -2.46 -1.88
CA LEU A 86 6.17 -1.11 -2.23
C LEU A 86 4.64 -1.06 -2.15
N LEU A 87 4.09 -0.04 -1.51
CA LEU A 87 2.65 0.14 -1.37
C LEU A 87 2.27 1.51 -1.91
N VAL A 88 1.39 1.55 -2.91
CA VAL A 88 0.86 2.82 -3.43
C VAL A 88 -0.30 3.27 -2.58
N LEU A 89 -0.19 4.49 -2.06
CA LEU A 89 -1.29 5.19 -1.43
C LEU A 89 -2.14 5.85 -2.53
N PRO A 90 -3.46 5.60 -2.57
CA PRO A 90 -4.34 6.25 -3.51
C PRO A 90 -4.32 7.78 -3.32
N PRO A 91 -4.36 8.55 -4.41
CA PRO A 91 -4.09 9.97 -4.36
C PRO A 91 -5.25 10.77 -3.74
N PRO A 92 -4.95 11.97 -3.23
CA PRO A 92 -5.79 13.13 -3.45
C PRO A 92 -5.33 13.99 -4.64
N ARG A 93 -4.06 13.91 -5.09
CA ARG A 93 -3.52 14.63 -6.28
C ARG A 93 -2.44 13.87 -7.06
N GLU A 94 -1.49 13.24 -6.37
CA GLU A 94 -0.39 12.48 -6.98
C GLU A 94 -0.18 11.16 -6.24
N PRO A 95 0.17 10.07 -6.94
CA PRO A 95 0.38 8.79 -6.31
C PRO A 95 1.67 8.79 -5.48
N ARG A 96 1.58 8.29 -4.25
CA ARG A 96 2.69 8.25 -3.29
C ARG A 96 2.99 6.82 -2.88
N VAL A 97 4.26 6.50 -2.69
CA VAL A 97 4.70 5.12 -2.42
C VAL A 97 5.28 4.99 -1.02
N LEU A 98 4.84 3.98 -0.28
CA LEU A 98 5.45 3.56 0.98
C LEU A 98 6.37 2.37 0.71
N ALA A 99 7.62 2.47 1.16
CA ALA A 99 8.55 1.34 1.18
C ALA A 99 8.40 0.60 2.52
N VAL A 100 7.73 -0.55 2.50
CA VAL A 100 7.48 -1.39 3.67
C VAL A 100 8.57 -2.45 3.76
N ILE A 101 9.31 -2.51 4.86
CA ILE A 101 10.33 -3.55 5.11
C ILE A 101 9.68 -4.86 5.60
N GLY A 102 8.50 -4.73 6.19
CA GLY A 102 7.66 -5.82 6.69
C GLY A 102 6.94 -5.41 7.97
N ALA A 103 6.13 -6.31 8.52
CA ALA A 103 5.38 -6.06 9.75
C ALA A 103 6.00 -6.71 10.99
N ARG A 104 5.74 -6.10 12.15
CA ARG A 104 5.97 -6.71 13.46
C ARG A 104 4.79 -6.37 14.36
N SER A 105 4.12 -7.41 14.88
CA SER A 105 2.88 -7.25 15.65
C SER A 105 1.82 -6.48 14.83
N ARG A 106 1.20 -5.44 15.39
CA ARG A 106 0.19 -4.59 14.72
C ARG A 106 0.78 -3.34 14.04
N LYS A 107 2.09 -3.35 13.76
CA LYS A 107 2.80 -2.22 13.14
C LYS A 107 3.58 -2.67 11.91
N VAL A 108 3.58 -1.83 10.87
CA VAL A 108 4.45 -1.95 9.71
C VAL A 108 5.69 -1.09 9.89
N ARG A 109 6.83 -1.61 9.43
CA ARG A 109 8.11 -0.90 9.40
C ARG A 109 8.24 -0.23 8.03
N ILE A 110 8.22 1.09 8.02
CA ILE A 110 8.30 1.89 6.80
C ILE A 110 9.68 2.51 6.70
N LEU A 111 10.31 2.36 5.54
CA LEU A 111 11.57 2.98 5.19
C LEU A 111 11.31 4.38 4.62
N ARG A 112 11.86 5.38 5.28
CA ARG A 112 11.75 6.79 4.90
C ARG A 112 12.82 7.19 3.91
N ARG A 113 12.61 8.35 3.27
CA ARG A 113 13.54 8.97 2.29
C ARG A 113 14.95 9.21 2.86
N ASP A 114 15.02 9.50 4.15
CA ASP A 114 16.24 9.71 4.93
C ASP A 114 16.94 8.41 5.36
N ARG A 115 16.40 7.24 4.95
CA ARG A 115 16.84 5.88 5.28
C ARG A 115 16.57 5.46 6.72
N THR A 116 15.83 6.26 7.49
CA THR A 116 15.35 5.87 8.82
C THR A 116 14.14 4.94 8.69
N VAL A 117 13.88 4.17 9.75
CA VAL A 117 12.76 3.23 9.80
C VAL A 117 11.75 3.71 10.83
N GLU A 118 10.50 3.83 10.43
CA GLU A 118 9.41 4.24 11.29
C GLU A 118 8.39 3.12 11.48
N ASN A 119 7.88 2.95 12.70
CA ASN A 119 6.88 1.93 13.03
C ASN A 119 5.49 2.55 13.03
N VAL A 120 4.71 2.26 11.99
CA VAL A 120 3.36 2.82 11.83
C VAL A 120 2.31 1.76 12.14
N PRO A 121 1.26 2.07 12.94
CA PRO A 121 0.17 1.13 13.16
C PRO A 121 -0.53 0.76 11.84
N ILE A 122 -0.79 -0.53 11.64
CA ILE A 122 -1.43 -1.03 10.41
C ILE A 122 -2.77 -0.35 10.16
N ALA A 123 -3.57 -0.13 11.21
CA ALA A 123 -4.84 0.58 11.13
C ALA A 123 -4.71 2.01 10.55
N ARG A 124 -3.58 2.69 10.75
CA ARG A 124 -3.33 4.03 10.18
C ARG A 124 -3.06 3.94 8.68
N VAL A 125 -2.30 2.93 8.25
CA VAL A 125 -2.04 2.68 6.82
C VAL A 125 -3.32 2.27 6.10
N CYS A 126 -4.08 1.31 6.65
CA CYS A 126 -5.38 0.91 6.09
C CYS A 126 -6.35 2.09 5.99
N GLY A 127 -6.43 2.92 7.03
CA GLY A 127 -7.27 4.12 7.02
C GLY A 127 -6.85 5.12 5.94
N ALA A 128 -5.55 5.34 5.73
CA ALA A 128 -5.08 6.24 4.67
C ALA A 128 -5.37 5.71 3.27
N MET A 129 -5.24 4.40 3.05
CA MET A 129 -5.57 3.76 1.77
C MET A 129 -7.07 3.79 1.48
N SER A 130 -7.87 3.69 2.53
CA SER A 130 -9.31 3.56 2.42
C SER A 130 -10.05 4.89 2.41
N ALA A 131 -9.43 5.95 2.94
CA ALA A 131 -10.06 7.25 3.16
C ALA A 131 -10.77 7.78 1.90
N HIS A 132 -10.09 7.77 0.76
CA HIS A 132 -10.65 8.26 -0.50
C HIS A 132 -11.90 7.45 -0.94
N PHE A 133 -11.87 6.13 -0.76
CA PHE A 133 -12.99 5.27 -1.12
C PHE A 133 -14.15 5.37 -0.12
N GLU A 134 -13.85 5.53 1.17
CA GLU A 134 -14.84 5.73 2.22
C GLU A 134 -15.56 7.07 2.06
N GLU A 135 -14.83 8.15 1.79
CA GLU A 135 -15.39 9.49 1.53
C GLU A 135 -16.41 9.47 0.39
N ALA A 136 -16.11 8.73 -0.70
CA ALA A 136 -16.99 8.63 -1.86
C ALA A 136 -18.35 7.98 -1.56
N ILE A 137 -18.43 7.09 -0.57
CA ILE A 137 -19.66 6.36 -0.23
C ILE A 137 -20.31 6.82 1.08
N GLN A 138 -19.61 7.66 1.86
CA GLN A 138 -20.03 8.07 3.19
C GLN A 138 -21.40 8.75 3.16
N GLY A 139 -21.62 9.67 2.20
CA GLY A 139 -22.89 10.40 2.08
C GLY A 139 -24.10 9.49 1.90
N ASP A 140 -23.96 8.43 1.10
CA ASP A 140 -25.04 7.47 0.85
C ASP A 140 -25.29 6.55 2.05
N ILE A 141 -24.22 6.14 2.75
CA ILE A 141 -24.34 5.33 3.97
C ILE A 141 -25.04 6.12 5.06
N GLU A 142 -24.67 7.38 5.30
CA GLU A 142 -25.29 8.20 6.35
C GLU A 142 -26.78 8.44 6.07
N LYS A 143 -27.17 8.70 4.81
CA LYS A 143 -28.60 8.81 4.42
C LYS A 143 -29.39 7.54 4.74
N GLN A 144 -28.82 6.36 4.49
CA GLN A 144 -29.46 5.09 4.83
C GLN A 144 -29.59 4.89 6.34
N LEU A 145 -28.57 5.28 7.11
CA LEU A 145 -28.60 5.16 8.57
C LEU A 145 -29.58 6.14 9.23
N ASP A 146 -29.76 7.33 8.65
CA ASP A 146 -30.73 8.33 9.10
C ASP A 146 -32.16 7.85 8.97
N ALA A 147 -32.49 7.19 7.84
CA ALA A 147 -33.82 6.64 7.61
C ALA A 147 -34.23 5.56 8.64
N ILE A 148 -33.26 4.89 9.27
CA ILE A 148 -33.50 3.79 10.23
C ILE A 148 -33.56 4.31 11.68
N GLY A 149 -33.05 5.52 11.97
CA GLY A 149 -33.10 6.10 13.32
C GLY A 149 -32.29 5.35 14.39
N LEU A 150 -31.11 4.81 14.02
CA LEU A 150 -30.29 4.02 14.94
C LEU A 150 -29.58 4.85 16.02
N ALA A 151 -29.55 4.33 17.26
CA ALA A 151 -28.73 4.86 18.35
C ALA A 151 -27.22 4.83 18.02
N SER A 152 -26.45 5.78 18.56
CA SER A 152 -25.05 6.07 18.19
C SER A 152 -24.13 4.85 18.10
N LEU A 153 -24.13 3.96 19.10
CA LEU A 153 -23.32 2.74 19.12
C LEU A 153 -23.70 1.73 18.04
N ARG A 154 -25.01 1.58 17.76
CA ARG A 154 -25.51 0.71 16.69
C ARG A 154 -25.24 1.33 15.32
N ARG A 155 -25.31 2.66 15.21
CA ARG A 155 -24.96 3.42 14.01
C ARG A 155 -23.50 3.22 13.62
N THR A 156 -22.56 3.30 14.57
CA THR A 156 -21.14 3.07 14.28
C THR A 156 -20.89 1.65 13.74
N ARG A 157 -21.53 0.64 14.34
CA ARG A 157 -21.41 -0.75 13.87
C ARG A 157 -22.06 -0.96 12.50
N ALA A 158 -23.25 -0.41 12.28
CA ALA A 158 -23.95 -0.49 11.00
C ALA A 158 -23.17 0.20 9.88
N ARG A 159 -22.61 1.39 10.15
CA ARG A 159 -21.71 2.10 9.23
C ARG A 159 -20.52 1.23 8.84
N ALA A 160 -19.82 0.65 9.82
CA ALA A 160 -18.67 -0.23 9.55
C ALA A 160 -19.05 -1.48 8.73
N GLY A 161 -20.23 -2.05 8.99
CA GLY A 161 -20.78 -3.17 8.22
C GLY A 161 -21.04 -2.81 6.77
N LEU A 162 -21.77 -1.71 6.53
CA LEU A 162 -22.12 -1.22 5.19
C LEU A 162 -20.88 -0.80 4.39
N THR A 163 -19.91 -0.15 5.01
CA THR A 163 -18.62 0.17 4.36
C THR A 163 -17.91 -1.11 3.91
N ARG A 164 -17.82 -2.12 4.79
CA ARG A 164 -17.19 -3.40 4.44
C ARG A 164 -17.96 -4.14 3.35
N GLU A 165 -19.28 -4.11 3.35
CA GLU A 165 -20.11 -4.73 2.32
C GLU A 165 -19.88 -4.07 0.95
N ARG A 166 -19.89 -2.72 0.90
CA ARG A 166 -19.76 -1.98 -0.36
C ARG A 166 -18.35 -1.96 -0.94
N LEU A 167 -17.33 -1.94 -0.08
CA LEU A 167 -15.93 -1.85 -0.51
C LEU A 167 -15.21 -3.20 -0.48
N GLY A 168 -15.82 -4.25 0.09
CA GLY A 168 -15.14 -5.49 0.46
C GLY A 168 -14.36 -6.16 -0.67
N SER A 169 -14.91 -6.19 -1.88
CA SER A 169 -14.25 -6.74 -3.09
C SER A 169 -13.52 -5.69 -3.92
N ARG A 170 -13.68 -4.39 -3.63
CA ARG A 170 -13.06 -3.32 -4.41
C ARG A 170 -11.56 -3.32 -4.15
N VAL A 171 -10.78 -3.32 -5.23
CA VAL A 171 -9.33 -3.14 -5.15
C VAL A 171 -9.04 -1.73 -4.63
N VAL A 172 -8.34 -1.65 -3.51
CA VAL A 172 -7.96 -0.38 -2.86
C VAL A 172 -6.45 -0.23 -2.71
N ALA A 173 -5.69 -1.26 -3.05
CA ALA A 173 -4.25 -1.32 -2.87
C ALA A 173 -3.55 -1.87 -4.11
N HIS A 174 -2.54 -1.15 -4.59
CA HIS A 174 -1.52 -1.68 -5.48
C HIS A 174 -0.24 -1.85 -4.67
N CYS A 175 0.29 -3.07 -4.62
CA CYS A 175 1.54 -3.33 -3.95
C CYS A 175 2.44 -4.25 -4.77
N TRP A 176 3.75 -4.08 -4.60
CA TRP A 176 4.77 -4.93 -5.20
C TRP A 176 5.57 -5.57 -4.09
N VAL A 177 5.53 -6.90 -3.99
CA VAL A 177 6.33 -7.65 -3.01
C VAL A 177 7.66 -8.00 -3.65
N LEU A 178 8.75 -7.68 -2.95
CA LEU A 178 10.12 -7.96 -3.38
C LEU A 178 10.62 -9.26 -2.74
N SER A 179 11.30 -10.10 -3.53
CA SER A 179 11.89 -11.35 -3.05
C SER A 179 13.19 -11.69 -3.78
N ALA A 180 14.06 -12.49 -3.16
CA ALA A 180 15.34 -12.92 -3.75
C ALA A 180 15.22 -14.04 -4.82
N GLY A 181 14.01 -14.35 -5.28
CA GLY A 181 13.75 -15.44 -6.22
C GLY A 181 12.82 -16.48 -5.61
N SER A 182 11.62 -16.63 -6.19
CA SER A 182 10.49 -17.46 -5.76
C SER A 182 9.59 -16.86 -4.66
N ALA A 183 9.06 -15.66 -4.89
CA ALA A 183 7.93 -15.09 -4.11
C ALA A 183 6.65 -15.95 -4.05
N ARG A 184 6.58 -17.09 -4.78
CA ARG A 184 5.39 -17.95 -4.86
C ARG A 184 4.90 -18.49 -3.51
N PHE A 185 5.70 -18.42 -2.44
CA PHE A 185 5.36 -19.00 -1.14
C PHE A 185 4.76 -18.04 -0.10
N TRP A 186 4.69 -16.73 -0.34
CA TRP A 186 4.33 -15.75 0.71
C TRP A 186 3.00 -15.03 0.54
N LEU A 187 2.26 -15.25 -0.54
CA LEU A 187 0.91 -14.71 -0.66
C LEU A 187 -0.07 -15.65 0.05
N PRO A 188 -0.82 -15.18 1.06
CA PRO A 188 -1.99 -15.93 1.49
C PRO A 188 -2.89 -16.10 0.25
N SER A 189 -3.44 -17.29 0.05
CA SER A 189 -4.40 -17.53 -1.02
C SER A 189 -5.54 -16.52 -0.89
N ILE A 190 -5.52 -15.48 -1.71
CA ILE A 190 -6.61 -14.52 -1.84
C ILE A 190 -7.59 -15.21 -2.80
N CYS A 191 -8.53 -15.95 -2.22
CA CYS A 191 -9.73 -16.42 -2.91
C CYS A 191 -10.81 -15.34 -2.86
#